data_AF-A0A965V7U5-F1
#
_entry.id   AF-A0A965V7U5-F1
#
_cell.length_a   1.000
_cell.length_b   1.000
_cell.length_c   1.000
_cell.angle_alpha   90.00
_cell.angle_beta   90.00
_cell.angle_gamma   90.00
#
_symmetry.space_group_name_H-M   'P 1'
#
loop_
_entity.id
_entity.type
_entity.pdbx_description
1 polymer ?
#
loop_
_entity_poly.entity_id
_entity_poly.type
_entity_poly.pdbx_seq_one_letter_code
_entity_poly.pdbx_strand_id
1 'polypeptide(L)' 'MGVEILSEELYRNLQKLGKFDTKTSSWIKTPPEIRKLGGAIFADFRYNTIFIYHNGAESYYAARAFRGYLSI' A
#
# COMPACT_ATOMS: atom_id res chain seq x y z
N MET A 1 -13.28 -1.34 -16.72
CA MET A 1 -12.90 -2.26 -15.63
C MET A 1 -11.37 -2.28 -15.55
N GLY A 2 -10.80 -1.69 -14.51
CA GLY A 2 -9.35 -1.60 -14.31
C GLY A 2 -9.00 -1.80 -12.84
N VAL A 3 -7.78 -2.26 -12.57
CA VAL A 3 -7.28 -2.42 -11.20
C VAL A 3 -6.73 -1.07 -10.72
N GLU A 4 -7.24 -0.58 -9.60
CA GLU A 4 -6.73 0.62 -8.94
C GLU A 4 -5.97 0.24 -7.66
N ILE A 5 -4.89 0.96 -7.34
CA ILE A 5 -4.14 0.75 -6.08
C ILE A 5 -4.94 1.33 -4.91
N LEU A 6 -5.04 0.59 -3.80
CA LEU A 6 -5.70 1.06 -2.58
C LEU A 6 -5.11 2.39 -2.11
N SER A 7 -5.97 3.34 -1.74
CA SER A 7 -5.57 4.47 -0.89
C SER A 7 -5.32 3.99 0.55
N GLU A 8 -4.74 4.84 1.39
CA GLU A 8 -4.62 4.56 2.82
C GLU A 8 -5.98 4.25 3.46
N GLU A 9 -7.01 5.01 3.11
CA GLU A 9 -8.38 4.80 3.62
C GLU A 9 -8.91 3.42 3.24
N LEU A 10 -8.77 3.03 1.96
CA LEU A 10 -9.21 1.71 1.50
C LEU A 10 -8.38 0.59 2.14
N TYR A 11 -7.09 0.81 2.38
CA TYR A 11 -6.25 -0.12 3.14
C TYR A 11 -6.72 -0.26 4.59
N ARG A 12 -7.13 0.82 5.25
CA ARG A 12 -7.72 0.77 6.60
C ARG A 12 -9.05 0.01 6.60
N ASN A 13 -9.87 0.20 5.57
CA ASN A 13 -11.12 -0.55 5.41
C ASN A 13 -10.88 -2.04 5.15
N LEU A 14 -9.85 -2.40 4.37
CA LEU A 14 -9.44 -3.79 4.15
C LEU A 14 -9.16 -4.51 5.48
N GLN A 15 -8.50 -3.85 6.44
CA GLN A 15 -8.19 -4.45 7.74
C GLN A 15 -9.44 -4.72 8.60
N LYS A 16 -10.59 -4.12 8.28
CA LYS A 16 -11.87 -4.45 8.94
C LYS A 16 -12.41 -5.81 8.49
N LEU A 17 -11.99 -6.30 7.32
CA LEU A 17 -12.40 -7.59 6.77
C LEU A 17 -11.51 -8.75 7.25
N GLY A 18 -10.37 -8.45 7.88
CA GLY A 18 -9.40 -9.43 8.34
C GLY A 18 -8.02 -8.81 8.55
N LYS A 19 -7.08 -9.59 9.08
CA LYS A 19 -5.69 -9.14 9.28
C LYS A 19 -4.85 -9.44 8.04
N PHE A 20 -4.56 -8.43 7.24
CA PHE A 20 -3.77 -8.55 6.01
C PHE A 20 -2.39 -7.91 6.19
N ASP A 21 -1.40 -8.36 5.41
CA ASP A 21 -0.06 -7.77 5.39
C ASP A 21 0.64 -7.79 6.76
N THR A 22 0.55 -8.95 7.44
CA THR A 22 1.11 -9.17 8.78
C THR A 22 2.60 -9.52 8.81
N LYS A 23 3.18 -9.80 7.65
CA LYS A 23 4.60 -10.20 7.48
C LYS A 23 5.34 -9.37 6.44
N THR A 24 4.61 -8.78 5.51
CA THR A 24 5.15 -7.99 4.39
C THR A 24 4.44 -6.66 4.33
N SER A 25 5.05 -5.71 3.63
CA SER A 25 4.42 -4.43 3.33
C SER A 25 3.81 -4.43 1.95
N SER A 26 2.74 -3.69 1.79
CA SER A 26 2.10 -3.45 0.50
C SER A 26 2.31 -2.02 0.05
N TRP A 27 2.61 -1.84 -1.24
CA TRP A 27 2.52 -0.52 -1.87
C TRP A 27 1.06 -0.07 -1.84
N ILE A 28 0.82 1.15 -1.36
CA ILE A 28 -0.47 1.84 -1.45
C ILE A 28 -0.35 3.15 -2.25
N LYS A 29 -1.49 3.69 -2.70
CA LYS A 29 -1.56 4.82 -3.63
C LYS A 29 -0.65 5.96 -3.17
N THR A 30 0.38 6.21 -3.97
CA THR A 30 1.36 7.26 -3.72
C THR A 30 0.94 8.51 -4.49
N PRO A 31 0.90 9.69 -3.86
CA PRO A 31 0.63 10.93 -4.56
C PRO A 31 1.59 11.17 -5.74
N PRO A 32 1.11 11.66 -6.89
CA PRO A 32 1.95 11.84 -8.08
C PRO A 32 3.19 12.70 -7.85
N GLU A 33 3.09 13.74 -7.02
CA GLU A 33 4.20 14.63 -6.66
C GLU A 33 5.31 13.90 -5.90
N ILE A 34 4.98 12.99 -4.99
CA ILE A 34 5.95 12.15 -4.28
C ILE A 34 6.56 11.14 -5.26
N ARG A 35 5.72 10.53 -6.12
CA ARG A 35 6.17 9.52 -7.08
C ARG A 35 7.13 10.09 -8.12
N LYS A 36 6.91 11.33 -8.56
CA LYS A 36 7.81 12.08 -9.47
C LYS A 36 9.19 12.30 -8.87
N LEU A 37 9.29 12.43 -7.55
CA LEU A 37 10.55 12.56 -6.82
C LEU A 37 11.17 11.19 -6.45
N GLY A 38 10.61 10.09 -6.97
CA GLY A 38 11.09 8.74 -6.70
C GLY A 38 10.60 8.13 -5.39
N GLY A 39 9.71 8.79 -4.65
CA GLY A 39 9.12 8.26 -3.42
C GLY A 39 7.95 7.30 -3.66
N ALA A 40 7.64 6.50 -2.64
CA ALA A 40 6.50 5.60 -2.57
C ALA A 40 5.98 5.47 -1.13
N ILE A 41 4.67 5.27 -0.99
CA ILE A 41 3.99 5.03 0.29
C ILE A 41 3.62 3.56 0.41
N PHE A 42 3.83 3.02 1.60
CA PHE A 42 3.57 1.63 1.93
C PHE A 42 2.80 1.51 3.24
N ALA A 43 2.14 0.37 3.40
CA ALA A 43 1.41 0.01 4.61
C ALA A 43 1.64 -1.45 5.00
N ASP A 44 1.63 -1.73 6.30
CA ASP A 44 1.50 -3.08 6.86
C ASP A 44 0.62 -3.09 8.12
N PHE A 45 0.27 -4.28 8.61
CA PHE A 45 -0.48 -4.45 9.86
C PHE A 45 0.29 -5.35 10.83
N ARG A 46 0.86 -4.74 11.87
CA ARG A 46 1.64 -5.45 12.90
C ARG A 46 1.25 -4.95 14.27
N TYR A 47 1.38 -5.80 15.29
CA TYR A 47 1.06 -5.42 16.67
C TYR A 47 -0.34 -4.79 16.82
N ASN A 48 -1.32 -5.35 16.11
CA ASN A 48 -2.69 -4.84 16.05
C ASN A 48 -2.81 -3.37 15.60
N THR A 49 -1.86 -2.88 14.81
CA THR A 49 -1.72 -1.49 14.41
C THR A 49 -1.38 -1.40 12.93
N ILE A 50 -1.96 -0.41 12.25
CA ILE A 50 -1.61 -0.08 10.86
C ILE A 50 -0.43 0.88 10.88
N PHE A 51 0.67 0.48 10.25
CA PHE A 51 1.83 1.34 10.05
C PHE A 51 1.85 1.83 8.61
N ILE A 52 2.07 3.14 8.45
CA ILE A 52 2.24 3.81 7.15
C ILE A 52 3.64 4.40 7.12
N TYR A 53 4.35 4.22 6.02
CA TYR A 53 5.72 4.69 5.87
C TYR A 53 6.04 5.02 4.41
N HIS A 54 7.16 5.73 4.23
CA HIS A 54 7.69 6.08 2.92
C HIS A 54 8.97 5.29 2.61
N ASN A 55 9.24 5.07 1.33
CA ASN A 55 10.53 4.60 0.85
C ASN A 55 10.77 5.08 -0.59
N GLY A 56 11.96 4.82 -1.14
CA GLY A 56 12.21 4.92 -2.57
C GLY A 56 11.39 3.89 -3.34
N ALA A 57 10.75 4.32 -4.42
CA ALA A 57 10.01 3.45 -5.32
C ALA A 57 10.92 2.36 -5.91
N GLU A 58 12.14 2.73 -6.29
CA GLU A 58 13.13 1.84 -6.91
C GLU A 58 13.60 0.72 -5.98
N SER A 59 13.76 1.03 -4.69
CA SER A 59 14.20 0.06 -3.67
C SER A 59 13.21 -1.10 -3.49
N TYR A 60 11.99 -1.00 -4.03
CA TYR A 60 10.88 -1.92 -3.75
C TYR A 60 10.26 -2.60 -4.97
N TYR A 61 10.55 -2.16 -6.20
CA TYR A 61 10.09 -2.85 -7.42
C TYR A 61 10.59 -4.28 -7.54
N ALA A 62 11.71 -4.63 -6.88
CA ALA A 62 12.31 -5.95 -6.98
C ALA A 62 11.69 -7.03 -6.06
N ALA A 63 10.89 -6.66 -5.05
CA ALA A 63 10.56 -7.62 -3.98
C ALA A 63 9.16 -7.52 -3.36
N ARG A 64 8.34 -6.50 -3.66
CA ARG A 64 7.03 -6.33 -2.98
C ARG A 64 5.90 -5.95 -3.92
N ALA A 65 4.72 -6.49 -3.63
CA ALA A 65 3.49 -6.30 -4.41
C ALA A 65 2.69 -5.06 -3.96
N PHE A 66 1.66 -4.71 -4.72
CA PHE A 66 0.68 -3.69 -4.36
C PHE A 66 -0.67 -4.33 -4.03
N ARG A 67 -1.51 -3.61 -3.30
CA ARG A 67 -2.91 -4.00 -3.10
C ARG A 67 -3.79 -3.27 -4.10
N GLY A 68 -4.47 -4.04 -4.95
CA GLY A 68 -5.41 -3.53 -5.93
C GLY A 68 -6.86 -3.79 -5.54
N TYR A 69 -7.78 -2.93 -5.98
CA TYR A 69 -9.22 -3.16 -5.94
C TYR A 69 -9.86 -3.00 -7.32
N LEU A 70 -10.99 -3.66 -7.48
CA LEU A 70 -11.85 -3.58 -8.66
C LEU A 70 -13.20 -3.02 -8.20
N SER A 71 -13.76 -2.09 -8.97
CA SER A 71 -15.15 -1.66 -8.85
C SER A 71 -15.96 -2.19 -10.02
N ILE A 72 -17.19 -2.62 -9.75
CA ILE A 72 -18.15 -3.15 -10.70
C ILE A 72 -19.44 -2.34 -10.57
#